data_AF-A0A6P9EFQ5-F1
#
_entry.id   AF-A0A6P9EFQ5-F1
#
_cell.length_a   1.000
_cell.length_b   1.000
_cell.length_c   1.000
_cell.angle_alpha   90.00
_cell.angle_beta   90.00
_cell.angle_gamma   90.00
#
_symmetry.space_group_name_H-M   'P 1'
#
loop_
_entity.id
_entity.type
_entity.pdbx_description
1 polymer ?
#
loop_
_entity_poly.entity_id
_entity_poly.type
_entity_poly.pdbx_seq_one_letter_code
_entity_poly.pdbx_strand_id
1 'polypeptide(L)'
;MATCTSRKIVLERPSMLIPRRLRYALRFLCIGRIVLCAIASGSIDWPKVEEDCRRAIELDNNSLKAHYMLGLALLQRQEFVEGIKELQKALDLGRANPESNMVEEIWQEVAKAKYVEWENASSKRSWELQNLKEACEAALKEKHFLDDTQTEGFVDEFDTSHLEQLKVLRRVFREAAEADTPTEVPDYLCCKITLDILRDPVITPSGVTYEKAVILEHLQKVGKFDPITREPLNQSQLIPNLAIKEAVQAFLDKHGWAYKTD
;
A
#
# COMPACT_ATOMS: atom_id res chain seq x y z
N MET A 1 59.26 21.72 -39.60
CA MET A 1 58.12 22.09 -38.74
C MET A 1 57.52 20.80 -38.21
N ALA A 2 57.83 20.45 -36.96
CA ALA A 2 57.32 19.26 -36.29
C ALA A 2 56.10 19.64 -35.46
N THR A 3 54.93 19.08 -35.77
CA THR A 3 53.73 19.23 -34.94
C THR A 3 53.62 18.05 -33.98
N CYS A 4 53.76 18.37 -32.71
CA CYS A 4 53.62 17.49 -31.56
C CYS A 4 52.13 17.18 -31.31
N THR A 5 51.69 15.95 -31.61
CA THR A 5 50.39 15.44 -31.17
C THR A 5 50.58 14.59 -29.91
N SER A 6 50.25 15.18 -28.77
CA SER A 6 50.24 14.53 -27.46
C SER A 6 49.05 13.56 -27.36
N ARG A 7 49.30 12.25 -27.43
CA ARG A 7 48.29 11.23 -27.12
C ARG A 7 48.14 11.15 -25.60
N LYS A 8 47.00 11.62 -25.08
CA LYS A 8 46.55 11.31 -23.71
C LYS A 8 46.32 9.79 -23.62
N ILE A 9 47.11 9.12 -22.80
CA ILE A 9 46.86 7.74 -22.37
C ILE A 9 45.70 7.79 -21.38
N VAL A 10 44.53 7.31 -21.80
CA VAL A 10 43.41 7.04 -20.90
C VAL A 10 43.75 5.75 -20.17
N LEU A 11 44.04 5.86 -18.86
CA LEU A 11 44.14 4.71 -17.97
C LEU A 11 42.72 4.13 -17.79
N GLU A 12 42.39 3.09 -18.55
CA GLU A 12 41.22 2.27 -18.28
C GLU A 12 41.32 1.68 -16.87
N ARG A 13 40.31 1.95 -16.04
CA ARG A 13 40.21 1.34 -14.71
C ARG A 13 39.99 -0.17 -14.89
N PRO A 14 40.71 -1.03 -14.16
CA PRO A 14 40.52 -2.47 -14.26
C PRO A 14 39.13 -2.83 -13.74
N SER A 15 38.27 -3.32 -14.64
CA SER A 15 37.01 -3.97 -14.30
C SER A 15 37.30 -5.23 -13.49
N MET A 16 37.21 -5.14 -12.16
CA MET A 16 37.24 -6.32 -11.28
C MET A 16 35.99 -7.17 -11.52
N LEU A 17 36.10 -8.11 -12.45
CA LEU A 17 35.15 -9.21 -12.61
C LEU A 17 35.24 -10.12 -11.38
N ILE A 18 34.43 -9.83 -10.36
CA ILE A 18 34.29 -10.71 -9.19
C ILE A 18 33.76 -12.07 -9.69
N PRO A 19 34.49 -13.19 -9.45
CA PRO A 19 34.09 -14.51 -9.91
C PRO A 19 32.67 -14.85 -9.43
N ARG A 20 31.86 -15.48 -10.29
CA ARG A 20 30.47 -15.87 -9.94
C ARG A 20 30.39 -16.59 -8.58
N ARG A 21 31.37 -17.45 -8.26
CA ARG A 21 31.49 -18.15 -6.96
C ARG A 21 31.70 -17.22 -5.76
N LEU A 22 32.44 -16.11 -5.91
CA LEU A 22 32.58 -15.11 -4.84
C LEU A 22 31.29 -14.33 -4.63
N ARG A 23 30.55 -14.03 -5.72
CA ARG A 23 29.21 -13.43 -5.63
C ARG A 23 28.22 -14.32 -4.89
N TYR A 24 28.25 -15.64 -5.14
CA TYR A 24 27.45 -16.59 -4.36
C TYR A 24 27.88 -16.64 -2.89
N ALA A 25 29.18 -16.68 -2.58
CA ALA A 25 29.66 -16.68 -1.20
C ALA A 25 29.30 -15.39 -0.43
N LEU A 26 29.40 -14.22 -1.10
CA LEU A 26 28.98 -12.92 -0.55
C LEU A 26 27.45 -12.84 -0.36
N ARG A 27 26.67 -13.40 -1.30
CA ARG A 27 25.20 -13.53 -1.16
C ARG A 27 24.80 -14.32 0.10
N PHE A 28 25.47 -15.44 0.38
CA PHE A 28 25.23 -16.23 1.59
C PHE A 28 25.74 -15.55 2.87
N LEU A 29 26.87 -14.84 2.81
CA LEU A 29 27.39 -14.10 3.97
C LEU A 29 26.53 -12.91 4.37
N CYS A 30 26.01 -12.14 3.41
CA CYS A 30 25.17 -10.96 3.68
C CYS A 30 23.79 -11.35 4.21
N ILE A 31 23.14 -12.35 3.60
CA ILE A 31 21.84 -12.85 4.08
C ILE A 31 21.99 -13.58 5.43
N GLY A 32 23.09 -14.32 5.63
CA GLY A 32 23.42 -14.94 6.91
C GLY A 32 23.70 -13.93 8.02
N ARG A 33 24.34 -12.80 7.71
CA ARG A 33 24.57 -11.70 8.67
C ARG A 33 23.31 -10.94 9.05
N ILE A 34 22.36 -10.76 8.14
CA ILE A 34 21.06 -10.14 8.42
C ILE A 34 20.31 -10.93 9.52
N VAL A 35 20.35 -12.27 9.44
CA VAL A 35 19.78 -13.16 10.47
C VAL A 35 20.64 -13.18 11.74
N LEU A 36 21.97 -13.16 11.62
CA LEU A 36 22.88 -13.20 12.78
C LEU A 36 22.87 -11.91 13.61
N CYS A 37 22.70 -10.73 13.00
CA CYS A 37 22.53 -9.46 13.71
C CYS A 37 21.23 -9.41 14.51
N ALA A 38 20.15 -10.03 14.02
CA ALA A 38 18.88 -10.11 14.75
C ALA A 38 18.97 -11.06 15.98
N ILE A 39 19.83 -12.09 15.92
CA ILE A 39 19.87 -13.16 16.93
C ILE A 39 20.96 -12.93 18.00
N ALA A 40 22.10 -12.32 17.65
CA ALA A 40 23.27 -12.27 18.53
C ALA A 40 23.20 -11.22 19.66
N SER A 41 22.25 -10.28 19.64
CA SER A 41 22.25 -9.10 20.54
C SER A 41 20.97 -8.91 21.37
N GLY A 42 19.97 -9.80 21.24
CA GLY A 42 18.68 -9.67 21.93
C GLY A 42 17.83 -8.45 21.53
N SER A 43 18.33 -7.60 20.63
CA SER A 43 17.66 -6.43 20.05
C SER A 43 18.10 -6.27 18.59
N ILE A 44 17.18 -5.92 17.71
CA ILE A 44 17.45 -5.74 16.28
C ILE A 44 18.04 -4.34 16.08
N ASP A 45 19.28 -4.27 15.60
CA ASP A 45 19.95 -3.03 15.22
C ASP A 45 19.53 -2.61 13.81
N TRP A 46 18.40 -1.91 13.70
CA TRP A 46 17.80 -1.49 12.42
C TRP A 46 18.73 -0.67 11.52
N PRO A 47 19.50 0.31 12.02
CA PRO A 47 20.48 1.03 11.19
C PRO A 47 21.50 0.12 10.49
N LYS A 48 22.01 -0.91 11.19
CA LYS A 48 22.93 -1.88 10.58
C LYS A 48 22.23 -2.77 9.56
N VAL A 49 21.00 -3.20 9.87
CA VAL A 49 20.18 -4.00 8.93
C VAL A 49 19.97 -3.23 7.63
N GLU A 50 19.63 -1.94 7.72
CA GLU A 50 19.44 -1.06 6.57
C GLU A 50 20.71 -0.97 5.71
N GLU A 51 21.87 -0.74 6.34
CA GLU A 51 23.17 -0.68 5.66
C GLU A 51 23.53 -2.00 4.95
N ASP A 52 23.35 -3.13 5.65
CA ASP A 52 23.58 -4.47 5.09
C ASP A 52 22.62 -4.79 3.94
N CYS A 53 21.35 -4.39 4.04
CA CYS A 53 20.37 -4.62 2.98
C CYS A 53 20.68 -3.78 1.73
N ARG A 54 21.09 -2.51 1.89
CA ARG A 54 21.53 -1.69 0.74
C ARG A 54 22.72 -2.30 0.01
N ARG A 55 23.74 -2.76 0.76
CA ARG A 55 24.87 -3.52 0.18
C ARG A 55 24.40 -4.80 -0.53
N ALA A 56 23.44 -5.51 0.05
CA ALA A 56 22.91 -6.73 -0.56
C ALA A 56 22.18 -6.43 -1.88
N ILE A 57 21.44 -5.32 -1.97
CA ILE A 57 20.76 -4.87 -3.19
C ILE A 57 21.75 -4.44 -4.27
N GLU A 58 22.86 -3.79 -3.92
CA GLU A 58 23.94 -3.47 -4.86
C GLU A 58 24.55 -4.73 -5.51
N LEU A 59 24.61 -5.84 -4.76
CA LEU A 59 25.10 -7.13 -5.25
C LEU A 59 24.03 -7.94 -6.00
N ASP A 60 22.77 -7.84 -5.55
CA ASP A 60 21.62 -8.53 -6.12
C ASP A 60 20.34 -7.68 -5.98
N ASN A 61 20.02 -6.95 -7.05
CA ASN A 61 18.86 -6.08 -7.13
C ASN A 61 17.50 -6.83 -7.12
N ASN A 62 17.51 -8.16 -7.28
CA ASN A 62 16.30 -8.98 -7.26
C ASN A 62 16.20 -9.84 -5.98
N SER A 63 16.94 -9.48 -4.93
CA SER A 63 16.87 -10.16 -3.65
C SER A 63 15.60 -9.79 -2.88
N LEU A 64 14.59 -10.67 -2.89
CA LEU A 64 13.34 -10.50 -2.15
C LEU A 64 13.59 -10.19 -0.67
N LYS A 65 14.47 -10.98 -0.01
CA LYS A 65 14.78 -10.82 1.41
C LYS A 65 15.44 -9.48 1.74
N ALA A 66 16.30 -8.98 0.84
CA ALA A 66 16.97 -7.70 1.07
C ALA A 66 15.97 -6.53 0.99
N HIS A 67 15.08 -6.54 -0.01
CA HIS A 67 14.01 -5.55 -0.14
C HIS A 67 13.03 -5.60 1.04
N TYR A 68 12.63 -6.80 1.47
CA TYR A 68 11.76 -6.97 2.64
C TYR A 68 12.37 -6.40 3.91
N MET A 69 13.60 -6.80 4.25
CA MET A 69 14.29 -6.36 5.47
C MET A 69 14.63 -4.87 5.44
N LEU A 70 14.98 -4.31 4.27
CA LEU A 70 15.16 -2.87 4.11
C LEU A 70 13.86 -2.11 4.37
N GLY A 71 12.75 -2.59 3.81
CA GLY A 71 11.43 -2.03 4.04
C GLY A 71 11.09 -1.96 5.54
N LEU A 72 11.26 -3.07 6.27
CA LEU A 72 11.05 -3.12 7.72
C LEU A 72 11.94 -2.13 8.49
N ALA A 73 13.23 -2.03 8.14
CA ALA A 73 14.15 -1.10 8.79
C ALA A 73 13.72 0.37 8.60
N LEU A 74 13.25 0.72 7.40
CA LEU A 74 12.75 2.06 7.09
C LEU A 74 11.44 2.38 7.83
N LEU A 75 10.52 1.41 7.94
CA LEU A 75 9.29 1.59 8.73
C LEU A 75 9.58 1.87 10.21
N GLN A 76 10.58 1.21 10.79
CA GLN A 76 11.01 1.45 12.18
C GLN A 76 11.58 2.85 12.39
N ARG A 77 12.12 3.46 11.34
CA ARG A 77 12.59 4.85 11.32
C ARG A 77 11.49 5.86 10.97
N GLN A 78 10.24 5.42 10.82
CA GLN A 78 9.10 6.24 10.38
C GLN A 78 9.25 6.79 8.95
N GLU A 79 10.13 6.21 8.13
CA GLU A 79 10.29 6.54 6.72
C GLU A 79 9.33 5.69 5.87
N PHE A 80 8.01 5.92 6.07
CA PHE A 80 6.94 5.09 5.51
C PHE A 80 6.96 5.00 3.98
N VAL A 81 7.20 6.13 3.30
CA VAL A 81 7.15 6.21 1.83
C VAL A 81 8.21 5.31 1.18
N GLU A 82 9.46 5.39 1.64
CA GLU A 82 10.53 4.54 1.13
C GLU A 82 10.36 3.09 1.59
N GLY A 83 9.96 2.88 2.85
CA GLY A 83 9.72 1.54 3.39
C GLY A 83 8.67 0.76 2.60
N ILE A 84 7.51 1.37 2.34
CA ILE A 84 6.43 0.77 1.55
C ILE A 84 6.90 0.45 0.13
N LYS A 85 7.69 1.34 -0.50
CA LYS A 85 8.21 1.11 -1.85
C LYS A 85 9.10 -0.14 -1.93
N GLU A 86 9.99 -0.31 -0.94
CA GLU A 86 10.88 -1.48 -0.88
C GLU A 86 10.09 -2.76 -0.57
N LEU A 87 9.10 -2.71 0.33
CA LEU A 87 8.20 -3.83 0.59
C LEU A 87 7.36 -4.22 -0.64
N GLN A 88 6.86 -3.24 -1.39
CA GLN A 88 6.11 -3.50 -2.63
C GLN A 88 6.99 -4.20 -3.67
N LYS A 89 8.25 -3.79 -3.80
CA LYS A 89 9.21 -4.47 -4.66
C LYS A 89 9.48 -5.91 -4.19
N ALA A 90 9.58 -6.14 -2.88
CA ALA A 90 9.69 -7.48 -2.33
C ALA A 90 8.45 -8.34 -2.65
N LEU A 91 7.25 -7.76 -2.59
CA LEU A 91 5.99 -8.43 -2.91
C LEU A 91 5.93 -8.84 -4.38
N ASP A 92 6.34 -7.96 -5.29
CA ASP A 92 6.38 -8.24 -6.73
C ASP A 92 7.39 -9.34 -7.07
N LEU A 93 8.57 -9.31 -6.44
CA LEU A 93 9.56 -10.39 -6.53
C LEU A 93 9.04 -11.71 -5.94
N GLY A 94 8.24 -11.65 -4.88
CA GLY A 94 7.60 -12.83 -4.28
C GLY A 94 6.56 -13.46 -5.20
N ARG A 95 5.68 -12.65 -5.79
CA ARG A 95 4.65 -13.10 -6.74
C ARG A 95 5.22 -13.70 -8.01
N ALA A 96 6.40 -13.24 -8.44
CA ALA A 96 7.12 -13.81 -9.58
C ALA A 96 7.74 -15.18 -9.29
N ASN A 97 7.92 -15.56 -8.01
CA ASN A 97 8.60 -16.78 -7.59
C ASN A 97 7.63 -17.75 -6.89
N PRO A 98 7.23 -18.87 -7.55
CA PRO A 98 6.25 -19.81 -6.99
C PRO A 98 6.63 -20.49 -5.67
N GLU A 99 7.92 -20.54 -5.32
CA GLU A 99 8.42 -21.15 -4.08
C GLU A 99 8.41 -20.19 -2.87
N SER A 100 8.01 -18.93 -3.07
CA SER A 100 8.06 -17.91 -2.03
C SER A 100 6.86 -18.00 -1.10
N ASN A 101 7.08 -18.51 0.12
CA ASN A 101 6.06 -18.51 1.19
C ASN A 101 5.90 -17.14 1.88
N MET A 102 6.75 -16.15 1.56
CA MET A 102 6.80 -14.86 2.27
C MET A 102 5.78 -13.83 1.75
N VAL A 103 5.05 -14.13 0.67
CA VAL A 103 4.16 -13.16 -0.01
C VAL A 103 3.08 -12.63 0.93
N GLU A 104 2.50 -13.50 1.75
CA GLU A 104 1.44 -13.14 2.70
C GLU A 104 1.98 -12.24 3.81
N GLU A 105 3.11 -12.62 4.42
CA GLU A 105 3.79 -11.84 5.47
C GLU A 105 4.19 -10.45 4.97
N ILE A 106 4.78 -10.36 3.77
CA ILE A 106 5.17 -9.08 3.16
C ILE A 106 3.94 -8.20 2.95
N TRP A 107 2.84 -8.76 2.45
CA TRP A 107 1.62 -8.00 2.22
C TRP A 107 1.02 -7.46 3.51
N GLN A 108 1.00 -8.23 4.60
CA GLN A 108 0.52 -7.78 5.90
C GLN A 108 1.31 -6.56 6.40
N GLU A 109 2.62 -6.58 6.24
CA GLU A 109 3.48 -5.44 6.62
C GLU A 109 3.24 -4.21 5.72
N VAL A 110 3.02 -4.40 4.41
CA VAL A 110 2.61 -3.31 3.50
C VAL A 110 1.27 -2.72 3.91
N ALA A 111 0.28 -3.57 4.16
CA ALA A 111 -1.07 -3.16 4.52
C ALA A 111 -1.07 -2.37 5.84
N LYS A 112 -0.35 -2.88 6.85
CA LYS A 112 -0.15 -2.17 8.12
C LYS A 112 0.52 -0.81 7.93
N ALA A 113 1.60 -0.73 7.15
CA ALA A 113 2.29 0.53 6.89
C ALA A 113 1.39 1.56 6.18
N LYS A 114 0.65 1.10 5.16
CA LYS A 114 -0.33 1.92 4.41
C LYS A 114 -1.48 2.39 5.29
N TYR A 115 -1.98 1.53 6.17
CA TYR A 115 -3.03 1.89 7.12
C TYR A 115 -2.54 2.96 8.10
N VAL A 116 -1.34 2.82 8.67
CA VAL A 116 -0.76 3.82 9.60
C VAL A 116 -0.53 5.16 8.90
N GLU A 117 -0.03 5.15 7.66
CA GLU A 117 0.11 6.36 6.83
C GLU A 117 -1.25 7.06 6.64
N TRP A 118 -2.28 6.28 6.28
CA TRP A 118 -3.64 6.80 6.14
C TRP A 118 -4.22 7.31 7.46
N GLU A 119 -4.08 6.58 8.56
CA GLU A 119 -4.66 6.90 9.87
C GLU A 119 -4.12 8.23 10.41
N ASN A 120 -2.80 8.44 10.30
CA ASN A 120 -2.17 9.71 10.66
C ASN A 120 -2.70 10.87 9.82
N ALA A 121 -2.79 10.67 8.51
CA ALA A 121 -3.26 11.71 7.59
C ALA A 121 -4.77 12.00 7.75
N SER A 122 -5.57 10.95 7.95
CA SER A 122 -7.02 10.99 8.17
C SER A 122 -7.36 11.68 9.49
N SER A 123 -6.65 11.35 10.57
CA SER A 123 -6.83 11.99 11.89
C SER A 123 -6.61 13.50 11.80
N LYS A 124 -5.55 13.93 11.09
CA LYS A 124 -5.27 15.34 10.87
C LYS A 124 -6.38 16.02 10.05
N ARG A 125 -6.81 15.41 8.94
CA ARG A 125 -7.90 15.95 8.09
C ARG A 125 -9.21 16.06 8.85
N SER A 126 -9.57 15.04 9.62
CA SER A 126 -10.79 15.00 10.43
C SER A 126 -10.82 16.13 11.46
N TRP A 127 -9.69 16.36 12.15
CA TRP A 127 -9.54 17.47 13.10
C TRP A 127 -9.67 18.84 12.42
N GLU A 128 -8.96 19.05 11.29
CA GLU A 128 -9.05 20.30 10.52
C GLU A 128 -10.48 20.56 10.02
N LEU A 129 -11.14 19.53 9.51
CA LEU A 129 -12.51 19.60 8.99
C LEU A 129 -13.52 19.93 10.09
N GLN A 130 -13.38 19.33 11.27
CA GLN A 130 -14.25 19.59 12.41
C GLN A 130 -14.09 21.03 12.94
N ASN A 131 -12.86 21.51 13.08
CA ASN A 131 -12.61 22.89 13.49
C ASN A 131 -13.20 23.90 12.51
N LEU A 132 -13.02 23.65 11.21
CA LEU A 132 -13.56 24.52 10.17
C LEU A 132 -15.09 24.52 10.18
N LYS A 133 -15.71 23.34 10.36
CA LYS A 133 -17.16 23.20 10.49
C LYS A 133 -17.70 24.02 11.66
N GLU A 134 -17.10 23.93 12.83
CA GLU A 134 -17.51 24.68 14.02
C GLU A 134 -17.39 26.18 13.80
N ALA A 135 -16.29 26.64 13.20
CA ALA A 135 -16.09 28.04 12.86
C ALA A 135 -17.15 28.54 11.86
N CYS A 136 -17.46 27.77 10.82
CA CYS A 136 -18.51 28.13 9.86
C CYS A 136 -19.91 28.14 10.49
N GLU A 137 -20.24 27.16 11.35
CA GLU A 137 -21.52 27.15 12.07
C GLU A 137 -21.65 28.34 13.02
N ALA A 138 -20.57 28.74 13.71
CA ALA A 138 -20.56 29.90 14.58
C ALA A 138 -20.76 31.20 13.77
N ALA A 139 -20.05 31.37 12.65
CA ALA A 139 -20.16 32.54 11.80
C ALA A 139 -21.56 32.69 11.17
N LEU A 140 -22.20 31.59 10.77
CA LEU A 140 -23.58 31.62 10.26
C LEU A 140 -24.57 32.05 11.34
N LYS A 141 -24.42 31.55 12.57
CA LYS A 141 -25.27 31.94 13.71
C LYS A 141 -25.09 33.40 14.09
N GLU A 142 -23.85 33.90 14.08
CA GLU A 142 -23.55 35.31 14.36
C GLU A 142 -24.16 36.22 13.29
N LYS A 143 -24.04 35.85 12.01
CA LYS A 143 -24.69 36.57 10.92
C LYS A 143 -26.21 36.63 11.09
N HIS A 144 -26.83 35.49 11.41
CA HIS A 144 -28.28 35.45 11.69
C HIS A 144 -28.69 36.41 12.80
N PHE A 145 -27.95 36.39 13.92
CA PHE A 145 -28.21 37.28 15.05
C PHE A 145 -28.13 38.76 14.65
N LEU A 146 -27.19 39.14 13.78
CA LEU A 146 -27.07 40.52 13.28
C LEU A 146 -28.21 40.91 12.32
N ASP A 147 -28.68 39.99 11.48
CA ASP A 147 -29.79 40.23 10.55
C ASP A 147 -31.16 40.31 11.27
N ASP A 148 -31.35 39.54 12.36
CA ASP A 148 -32.56 39.57 13.20
C ASP A 148 -32.75 40.94 13.87
N THR A 149 -31.66 41.59 14.32
CA THR A 149 -31.73 42.92 14.95
C THR A 149 -32.13 44.05 14.00
N GLN A 150 -32.04 43.83 12.69
CA GLN A 150 -32.40 44.82 11.67
C GLN A 150 -33.81 44.65 11.11
N THR A 151 -34.48 43.52 11.40
CA THR A 151 -35.70 43.11 10.70
C THR A 151 -36.82 42.76 11.70
N GLU A 152 -37.25 43.74 12.50
CA GLU A 152 -38.42 43.57 13.38
C GLU A 152 -39.71 43.38 12.54
N GLY A 153 -40.13 42.13 12.30
CA GLY A 153 -41.50 41.85 11.84
C GLY A 153 -41.79 40.61 10.98
N PHE A 154 -40.80 39.84 10.51
CA PHE A 154 -41.03 38.65 9.65
C PHE A 154 -40.36 37.40 10.25
N VAL A 155 -41.06 36.73 11.18
CA VAL A 155 -40.46 35.72 12.06
C VAL A 155 -40.45 34.29 11.45
N ASP A 156 -41.22 34.02 10.41
CA ASP A 156 -41.46 32.62 9.97
C ASP A 156 -40.61 32.19 8.74
N GLU A 157 -40.35 33.10 7.80
CA GLU A 157 -39.65 32.78 6.54
C GLU A 157 -38.11 32.87 6.68
N PHE A 158 -37.63 33.72 7.60
CA PHE A 158 -36.20 33.96 7.83
C PHE A 158 -35.54 32.83 8.64
N ASP A 159 -36.21 32.38 9.71
CA ASP A 159 -35.79 31.25 10.56
C ASP A 159 -35.69 29.94 9.75
N THR A 160 -36.62 29.77 8.81
CA THR A 160 -36.61 28.65 7.85
C THR A 160 -35.39 28.71 6.93
N SER A 161 -35.04 29.89 6.41
CA SER A 161 -33.90 30.08 5.50
C SER A 161 -32.55 29.78 6.17
N HIS A 162 -32.36 30.25 7.41
CA HIS A 162 -31.14 29.99 8.17
C HIS A 162 -30.98 28.52 8.57
N LEU A 163 -32.08 27.87 8.97
CA LEU A 163 -32.07 26.43 9.22
C LEU A 163 -31.68 25.64 7.97
N GLU A 164 -32.14 26.03 6.79
CA GLU A 164 -31.73 25.43 5.51
C GLU A 164 -30.24 25.67 5.20
N GLN A 165 -29.71 26.87 5.46
CA GLN A 165 -28.28 27.15 5.31
C GLN A 165 -27.41 26.26 6.22
N LEU A 166 -27.79 26.10 7.49
CA LEU A 166 -27.11 25.19 8.41
C LEU A 166 -27.20 23.72 7.97
N LYS A 167 -28.35 23.28 7.44
CA LYS A 167 -28.50 21.93 6.87
C LYS A 167 -27.56 21.71 5.68
N VAL A 168 -27.48 22.69 4.76
CA VAL A 168 -26.57 22.63 3.61
C VAL A 168 -25.12 22.61 4.07
N LEU A 169 -24.73 23.47 5.01
CA LEU A 169 -23.38 23.49 5.58
C LEU A 169 -23.00 22.11 6.14
N ARG A 170 -23.86 21.54 6.99
CA ARG A 170 -23.65 20.21 7.58
C ARG A 170 -23.57 19.10 6.54
N ARG A 171 -24.35 19.20 5.45
CA ARG A 171 -24.25 18.26 4.33
C ARG A 171 -22.88 18.33 3.66
N VAL A 172 -22.38 19.52 3.33
CA VAL A 172 -21.07 19.70 2.69
C VAL A 172 -19.95 19.09 3.53
N PHE A 173 -19.93 19.37 4.85
CA PHE A 173 -18.92 18.80 5.73
C PHE A 173 -19.04 17.28 5.90
N ARG A 174 -20.27 16.74 5.87
CA ARG A 174 -20.48 15.28 5.89
C ARG A 174 -19.96 14.61 4.62
N GLU A 175 -20.26 15.17 3.45
CA GLU A 175 -19.76 14.67 2.16
C GLU A 175 -18.23 14.75 2.09
N ALA A 176 -17.64 15.83 2.61
CA ALA A 176 -16.18 15.96 2.69
C ALA A 176 -15.52 14.92 3.61
N ALA A 177 -16.21 14.48 4.67
CA ALA A 177 -15.72 13.47 5.61
C ALA A 177 -15.87 12.02 5.10
N GLU A 178 -16.62 11.79 4.02
CA GLU A 178 -17.00 10.45 3.56
C GLU A 178 -15.78 9.58 3.20
N ALA A 179 -14.75 10.16 2.55
CA ALA A 179 -13.55 9.43 2.15
C ALA A 179 -12.74 8.90 3.35
N ASP A 180 -12.79 9.61 4.48
CA ASP A 180 -12.08 9.29 5.72
C ASP A 180 -12.93 8.47 6.71
N THR A 181 -14.18 8.17 6.35
CA THR A 181 -15.08 7.35 7.17
C THR A 181 -14.93 5.88 6.76
N PRO A 182 -14.46 4.99 7.66
CA PRO A 182 -14.39 3.56 7.36
C PRO A 182 -15.79 2.99 7.13
N THR A 183 -15.96 2.29 6.01
CA THR A 183 -17.18 1.57 5.66
C THR A 183 -16.86 0.12 5.29
N GLU A 184 -17.69 -0.50 4.47
CA GLU A 184 -17.43 -1.83 3.92
C GLU A 184 -16.74 -1.73 2.55
N VAL A 185 -15.89 -2.72 2.25
CA VAL A 185 -15.31 -2.88 0.91
C VAL A 185 -16.38 -3.46 -0.01
N PRO A 186 -16.61 -2.90 -1.21
CA PRO A 186 -17.61 -3.44 -2.13
C PRO A 186 -17.34 -4.89 -2.55
N ASP A 187 -18.36 -5.76 -2.48
CA ASP A 187 -18.28 -7.20 -2.75
C ASP A 187 -17.65 -7.59 -4.10
N TYR A 188 -17.72 -6.71 -5.10
CA TYR A 188 -17.14 -6.94 -6.43
C TYR A 188 -15.61 -6.75 -6.45
N LEU A 189 -15.03 -6.16 -5.41
CA LEU A 189 -13.58 -6.09 -5.16
C LEU A 189 -13.09 -7.22 -4.25
N CYS A 190 -14.01 -8.02 -3.71
CA CYS A 190 -13.70 -9.11 -2.78
C CYS A 190 -13.64 -10.47 -3.48
N CYS A 191 -12.75 -11.33 -2.99
CA CYS A 191 -12.61 -12.70 -3.43
C CYS A 191 -13.83 -13.53 -3.01
N LYS A 192 -14.35 -14.41 -3.88
CA LYS A 192 -15.53 -15.23 -3.57
C LYS A 192 -15.27 -16.40 -2.61
N ILE A 193 -14.01 -16.62 -2.21
CA ILE A 193 -13.64 -17.64 -1.22
C ILE A 193 -13.25 -16.99 0.10
N THR A 194 -12.30 -16.05 0.09
CA THR A 194 -11.81 -15.41 1.32
C THR A 194 -12.73 -14.31 1.82
N LEU A 195 -13.57 -13.75 0.95
CA LEU A 195 -14.40 -12.56 1.21
C LEU A 195 -13.60 -11.27 1.49
N ASP A 196 -12.27 -11.37 1.54
CA ASP A 196 -11.36 -10.23 1.61
C ASP A 196 -11.15 -9.55 0.24
N ILE A 197 -10.66 -8.31 0.28
CA ILE A 197 -10.25 -7.56 -0.90
C ILE A 197 -9.20 -8.33 -1.72
N LEU A 198 -9.35 -8.32 -3.04
CA LEU A 198 -8.50 -9.06 -3.96
C LEU A 198 -7.09 -8.45 -4.05
N ARG A 199 -6.04 -9.25 -3.86
CA ARG A 199 -4.65 -8.80 -3.85
C ARG A 199 -3.92 -9.22 -5.11
N ASP A 200 -4.10 -10.46 -5.55
CA ASP A 200 -3.62 -10.97 -6.84
C ASP A 200 -4.77 -11.65 -7.61
N PRO A 201 -5.70 -10.87 -8.16
CA PRO A 201 -6.92 -11.40 -8.75
C PRO A 201 -6.66 -12.22 -10.03
N VAL A 202 -7.26 -13.40 -10.11
CA VAL A 202 -7.34 -14.22 -11.33
C VAL A 202 -8.79 -14.53 -11.68
N ILE A 203 -9.11 -14.51 -12.97
CA ILE A 203 -10.45 -14.79 -13.50
C ILE A 203 -10.50 -16.19 -14.11
N THR A 204 -11.60 -16.89 -13.88
CA THR A 204 -11.92 -18.19 -14.49
C THR A 204 -12.68 -18.02 -15.81
N PRO A 205 -12.73 -19.04 -16.68
CA PRO A 205 -13.55 -19.00 -17.90
C PRO A 205 -15.04 -18.75 -17.63
N SER A 206 -15.53 -19.12 -16.44
CA SER A 206 -16.88 -18.84 -15.98
C SER A 206 -17.12 -17.36 -15.61
N GLY A 207 -16.09 -16.51 -15.70
CA GLY A 207 -16.17 -15.08 -15.42
C GLY A 207 -16.02 -14.70 -13.95
N VAL A 208 -15.71 -15.65 -13.07
CA VAL A 208 -15.58 -15.40 -11.62
C VAL A 208 -14.13 -15.07 -11.27
N THR A 209 -13.92 -14.06 -10.43
CA THR A 209 -12.59 -13.63 -9.97
C THR A 209 -12.31 -14.10 -8.55
N TYR A 210 -11.10 -14.63 -8.34
CA TYR A 210 -10.63 -15.16 -7.07
C TYR A 210 -9.24 -14.64 -6.73
N GLU A 211 -8.87 -14.73 -5.46
CA GLU A 211 -7.49 -14.61 -5.02
C GLU A 211 -6.68 -15.81 -5.53
N LYS A 212 -5.56 -15.54 -6.21
CA LYS A 212 -4.79 -16.56 -6.93
C LYS A 212 -4.31 -17.69 -6.02
N ALA A 213 -3.74 -17.36 -4.87
CA ALA A 213 -3.21 -18.36 -3.95
C ALA A 213 -4.31 -19.35 -3.51
N VAL A 214 -5.51 -18.82 -3.27
CA VAL A 214 -6.65 -19.57 -2.71
C VAL A 214 -7.32 -20.45 -3.75
N ILE A 215 -7.53 -19.95 -4.98
CA ILE A 215 -8.08 -20.80 -6.05
C ILE A 215 -7.11 -21.90 -6.46
N LEU A 216 -5.80 -21.64 -6.44
CA LEU A 216 -4.79 -22.67 -6.70
C LEU A 216 -4.80 -23.76 -5.62
N GLU A 217 -4.90 -23.37 -4.35
CA GLU A 217 -5.04 -24.30 -3.24
C GLU A 217 -6.32 -25.14 -3.35
N HIS A 218 -7.46 -24.53 -3.68
CA HIS A 218 -8.72 -25.23 -3.93
C HIS A 218 -8.59 -26.28 -5.04
N LEU A 219 -8.01 -25.89 -6.18
CA LEU A 219 -7.81 -26.80 -7.31
C LEU A 219 -6.90 -27.99 -6.97
N GLN A 220 -5.97 -27.80 -6.03
CA GLN A 220 -5.05 -28.85 -5.57
C GLN A 220 -5.67 -29.75 -4.50
N LYS A 221 -6.36 -29.18 -3.51
CA LYS A 221 -6.82 -29.89 -2.30
C LYS A 221 -8.27 -30.38 -2.39
N VAL A 222 -9.15 -29.62 -3.05
CA VAL A 222 -10.59 -29.89 -3.09
C VAL A 222 -10.99 -30.55 -4.40
N GLY A 223 -10.59 -29.97 -5.54
CA GLY A 223 -10.83 -30.57 -6.84
C GLY A 223 -10.80 -29.60 -8.01
N LYS A 224 -10.73 -30.15 -9.22
CA LYS A 224 -10.57 -29.43 -10.48
C LYS A 224 -11.90 -28.87 -11.03
N PHE A 225 -12.56 -28.05 -10.22
CA PHE A 225 -13.82 -27.41 -10.58
C PHE A 225 -13.90 -26.00 -9.98
N ASP A 226 -14.63 -25.11 -10.64
CA ASP A 226 -14.89 -23.75 -10.16
C ASP A 226 -15.71 -23.79 -8.85
N PRO A 227 -15.25 -23.16 -7.75
CA PRO A 227 -15.93 -23.21 -6.46
C PRO A 227 -17.40 -22.77 -6.48
N ILE A 228 -17.74 -21.84 -7.38
CA ILE A 228 -19.06 -21.22 -7.45
C ILE A 228 -19.92 -21.90 -8.52
N THR A 229 -19.43 -22.00 -9.75
CA THR A 229 -20.23 -22.53 -10.88
C THR A 229 -20.19 -24.05 -10.99
N ARG A 230 -19.22 -24.70 -10.32
CA ARG A 230 -18.97 -26.15 -10.37
C ARG A 230 -18.55 -26.67 -11.74
N GLU A 231 -18.25 -25.78 -12.69
CA GLU A 231 -17.73 -26.16 -13.99
C GLU A 231 -16.30 -26.73 -13.89
N PRO A 232 -15.88 -27.65 -14.78
CA PRO A 232 -14.51 -28.15 -14.78
C PRO A 232 -13.50 -27.01 -14.95
N LEU A 233 -12.53 -26.93 -14.04
CA LEU A 233 -11.54 -25.86 -13.99
C LEU A 233 -10.14 -26.41 -13.75
N ASN A 234 -9.20 -26.00 -14.57
CA ASN A 234 -7.78 -26.33 -14.43
C ASN A 234 -6.97 -25.04 -14.20
N GLN A 235 -5.83 -25.19 -13.53
CA GLN A 235 -4.91 -24.09 -13.23
C GLN A 235 -4.47 -23.31 -14.48
N SER A 236 -4.30 -23.99 -15.63
CA SER A 236 -3.90 -23.36 -16.89
C SER A 236 -4.94 -22.41 -17.48
N GLN A 237 -6.18 -22.47 -17.00
CA GLN A 237 -7.28 -21.61 -17.46
C GLN A 237 -7.40 -20.32 -16.64
N LEU A 238 -6.62 -20.18 -15.56
CA LEU A 238 -6.62 -18.99 -14.72
C LEU A 238 -5.87 -17.86 -15.42
N ILE A 239 -6.54 -16.74 -15.63
CA ILE A 239 -5.97 -15.56 -16.29
C ILE A 239 -5.85 -14.44 -15.25
N PRO A 240 -4.69 -13.76 -15.12
CA PRO A 240 -4.58 -12.58 -14.27
C PRO A 240 -5.60 -11.51 -14.66
N ASN A 241 -6.42 -11.06 -13.73
CA ASN A 241 -7.44 -10.05 -13.96
C ASN A 241 -6.88 -8.65 -13.65
N LEU A 242 -6.12 -8.11 -14.60
CA LEU A 242 -5.44 -6.82 -14.43
C LEU A 242 -6.41 -5.65 -14.22
N ALA A 243 -7.60 -5.68 -14.86
CA ALA A 243 -8.62 -4.65 -14.69
C ALA A 243 -9.14 -4.59 -13.24
N ILE A 244 -9.42 -5.73 -12.62
CA ILE A 244 -9.83 -5.77 -11.21
C ILE A 244 -8.67 -5.38 -10.29
N LYS A 245 -7.43 -5.75 -10.64
CA LYS A 245 -6.24 -5.33 -9.89
C LYS A 245 -6.10 -3.81 -9.85
N GLU A 246 -6.29 -3.14 -10.99
CA GLU A 246 -6.29 -1.68 -11.10
C GLU A 246 -7.48 -1.06 -10.34
N ALA A 247 -8.68 -1.66 -10.44
CA ALA A 247 -9.85 -1.18 -9.72
C ALA A 247 -9.68 -1.26 -8.20
N VAL A 248 -9.10 -2.35 -7.69
CA VAL A 248 -8.74 -2.49 -6.27
C VAL A 248 -7.72 -1.43 -5.87
N GLN A 249 -6.67 -1.22 -6.68
CA GLN A 249 -5.66 -0.21 -6.35
C GLN A 249 -6.27 1.20 -6.30
N ALA A 250 -7.09 1.56 -7.28
CA ALA A 250 -7.79 2.86 -7.31
C ALA A 250 -8.73 3.03 -6.11
N PHE A 251 -9.39 1.94 -5.66
CA PHE A 251 -10.20 1.95 -4.46
C PHE A 251 -9.34 2.19 -3.21
N LEU A 252 -8.23 1.45 -3.05
CA LEU A 252 -7.30 1.57 -1.92
C LEU A 252 -6.62 2.94 -1.85
N ASP A 253 -6.30 3.54 -2.99
CA ASP A 253 -5.73 4.90 -3.06
C ASP A 253 -6.70 5.96 -2.53
N LYS A 254 -8.01 5.74 -2.71
CA LYS A 254 -9.07 6.63 -2.21
C LYS A 254 -9.50 6.29 -0.77
N HIS A 255 -9.46 5.01 -0.41
CA HIS A 255 -10.00 4.45 0.84
C HIS A 255 -8.90 3.73 1.62
N GLY A 256 -7.93 4.48 2.15
CA GLY A 256 -6.77 3.91 2.85
C GLY A 256 -7.12 3.09 4.10
N TRP A 257 -8.30 3.30 4.70
CA TRP A 257 -8.80 2.46 5.79
C TRP A 257 -9.01 0.99 5.38
N ALA A 258 -9.22 0.72 4.08
CA ALA A 258 -9.44 -0.62 3.57
C ALA A 258 -8.16 -1.49 3.55
N TYR A 259 -7.00 -0.91 3.91
CA TYR A 259 -5.79 -1.67 4.23
C TYR A 259 -5.82 -2.33 5.62
N LYS A 260 -6.84 -2.05 6.44
CA LYS A 260 -6.95 -2.66 7.76
C LYS A 260 -7.07 -4.18 7.63
N THR A 261 -6.13 -4.89 8.23
CA THR A 261 -6.15 -6.34 8.40
C THR A 261 -6.63 -6.65 9.81
N ASP A 262 -7.64 -7.50 9.94
CA ASP A 262 -8.17 -7.98 11.24
C ASP A 262 -7.22 -8.97 11.95
#